data_AF-A6IZG0-F1
#
_entry.id   AF-A6IZG0-F1
#
_cell.length_a   1.000
_cell.length_b   1.000
_cell.length_c   1.000
_cell.angle_alpha   90.00
_cell.angle_beta   90.00
_cell.angle_gamma   90.00
#
_symmetry.space_group_name_H-M   'P 1'
#
loop_
_entity.id
_entity.type
_entity.pdbx_description
1 polymer ?
#
loop_
_entity_poly.entity_id
_entity_poly.type
_entity_poly.pdbx_seq_one_letter_code
_entity_poly.pdbx_strand_id
1 'polypeptide(L)'
;MDENVAEFLRRIILKIPLCEMKTILEAWDFLSEDQLQSINLKQRKEFLAQEVILLCEDKCASLDDMALLDLMCKFWGFLFILGFCAQNHL
;
A
#
# COMPACT_ATOMS: atom_id res chain seq x y z
N MET A 1 -6.53 2.90 -15.76
CA MET A 1 -7.40 2.60 -14.60
C MET A 1 -8.48 3.69 -14.51
N ASP A 2 -9.66 3.43 -13.96
CA ASP A 2 -10.69 4.47 -13.79
C ASP A 2 -10.21 5.52 -12.78
N GLU A 3 -10.43 6.81 -13.04
CA GLU A 3 -9.95 7.92 -12.20
C GLU A 3 -10.39 7.76 -10.74
N ASN A 4 -11.61 7.25 -10.54
CA ASN A 4 -12.19 7.00 -9.23
C ASN A 4 -11.45 5.90 -8.45
N VAL A 5 -10.92 4.89 -9.13
CA VAL A 5 -10.17 3.80 -8.49
C VAL A 5 -8.77 4.29 -8.12
N ALA A 6 -8.14 5.12 -8.97
CA ALA A 6 -6.84 5.72 -8.66
C ALA A 6 -6.92 6.66 -7.44
N GLU A 7 -7.98 7.46 -7.34
CA GLU A 7 -8.22 8.30 -6.16
C GLU A 7 -8.45 7.47 -4.90
N PHE A 8 -9.17 6.35 -5.03
CA PHE A 8 -9.43 5.41 -3.93
C PHE A 8 -8.12 4.81 -3.41
N LEU A 9 -7.27 4.31 -4.31
CA LEU A 9 -5.93 3.80 -3.97
C LEU A 9 -5.11 4.86 -3.23
N ARG A 10 -5.11 6.09 -3.75
CA ARG A 10 -4.37 7.19 -3.15
C ARG A 10 -4.79 7.42 -1.70
N ARG A 11 -6.10 7.40 -1.42
CA ARG A 11 -6.63 7.54 -0.05
C ARG A 11 -6.25 6.36 0.85
N ILE A 12 -6.26 5.13 0.33
CA ILE A 12 -5.86 3.94 1.08
C ILE A 12 -4.37 4.06 1.46
N ILE A 13 -3.49 4.28 0.48
CA ILE A 13 -2.04 4.38 0.69
C ILE A 13 -1.69 5.52 1.67
N LEU A 14 -2.36 6.67 1.56
CA LEU A 14 -2.13 7.78 2.48
C LEU A 14 -2.57 7.47 3.91
N LYS A 15 -3.61 6.65 4.09
CA LYS A 15 -4.07 6.18 5.42
C LYS A 15 -3.13 5.17 6.06
N ILE A 16 -2.48 4.31 5.27
CA ILE A 16 -1.56 3.30 5.78
C ILE A 16 -0.36 3.95 6.50
N PRO A 17 -0.02 3.55 7.73
CA PRO A 17 1.22 4.00 8.37
C PRO A 17 2.45 3.50 7.61
N LEU A 18 3.45 4.36 7.41
CA LEU A 18 4.65 4.05 6.60
C LEU A 18 5.38 2.78 7.08
N CYS A 19 5.41 2.53 8.38
CA CYS A 19 6.08 1.38 8.99
C CYS A 19 5.54 0.05 8.48
N GLU A 20 4.24 -0.01 8.20
CA GLU A 20 3.52 -1.21 7.78
C GLU A 20 3.28 -1.23 6.26
N MET A 21 3.53 -0.11 5.57
CA MET A 21 3.29 0.02 4.14
C MET A 21 3.98 -1.10 3.33
N LYS A 22 5.24 -1.38 3.66
CA LYS A 22 6.01 -2.43 2.99
C LYS A 22 5.31 -3.77 3.10
N THR A 23 5.00 -4.16 4.32
CA THR A 23 4.47 -5.48 4.61
C THR A 23 3.03 -5.65 4.13
N ILE A 24 2.21 -4.59 4.13
CA ILE A 24 0.89 -4.62 3.48
C ILE A 24 1.05 -4.85 1.99
N LEU A 25 1.93 -4.08 1.34
CA LEU A 25 2.16 -4.21 -0.10
C LEU A 25 2.80 -5.56 -0.47
N GLU A 26 3.68 -6.11 0.39
CA GLU A 26 4.21 -7.48 0.26
C GLU A 26 3.10 -8.52 0.42
N ALA A 27 2.27 -8.42 1.45
CA ALA A 27 1.19 -9.37 1.71
C ALA A 27 0.04 -9.26 0.71
N TRP A 28 -0.10 -8.11 0.04
CA TRP A 28 -1.05 -7.92 -1.06
C TRP A 28 -0.66 -8.74 -2.30
N ASP A 29 0.63 -9.12 -2.44
CA ASP A 29 1.20 -9.95 -3.52
C ASP A 29 0.99 -9.42 -4.96
N PHE A 30 0.29 -8.29 -5.11
CA PHE A 30 0.02 -7.66 -6.39
C PHE A 30 1.26 -6.98 -6.99
N LEU A 31 2.12 -6.43 -6.12
CA LEU A 31 3.41 -5.86 -6.47
C LEU A 31 4.49 -6.92 -6.31
N SER A 32 5.34 -7.06 -7.32
CA SER A 32 6.50 -7.95 -7.23
C SER A 32 7.52 -7.40 -6.22
N GLU A 33 8.29 -8.28 -5.57
CA GLU A 33 9.34 -7.91 -4.62
C GLU A 33 10.33 -6.88 -5.21
N ASP A 34 10.68 -7.04 -6.50
CA ASP A 34 11.56 -6.10 -7.23
C ASP A 34 10.96 -4.69 -7.31
N GLN A 35 9.65 -4.58 -7.54
CA GLN A 35 8.96 -3.30 -7.56
C GLN A 35 8.87 -2.69 -6.16
N LEU A 36 8.60 -3.52 -5.15
CA LEU A 36 8.59 -3.13 -3.74
C LEU A 36 9.96 -2.63 -3.26
N GLN A 37 11.05 -3.23 -3.75
CA GLN A 37 12.41 -2.76 -3.47
C GLN A 37 12.75 -1.46 -4.20
N SER A 38 12.23 -1.28 -5.43
CA SER A 38 12.38 -0.03 -6.19
C SER A 38 11.60 1.13 -5.56
N ILE A 39 10.47 0.83 -4.90
CA ILE A 39 9.67 1.82 -4.17
C ILE A 39 10.45 2.25 -2.91
N ASN A 40 10.95 3.47 -2.92
CA ASN A 40 11.73 3.99 -1.80
C ASN A 40 10.81 4.41 -0.64
N LEU A 41 10.54 3.48 0.29
CA LEU A 41 9.68 3.67 1.48
C LEU A 41 10.17 4.75 2.45
N LYS A 42 11.40 5.24 2.30
CA LYS A 42 11.93 6.40 3.04
C LYS A 42 11.47 7.74 2.45
N GLN A 43 10.81 7.74 1.29
CA GLN A 43 10.23 8.94 0.65
C GLN A 43 8.91 9.35 1.31
N ARG A 44 8.42 10.55 0.97
CA ARG A 44 7.10 11.02 1.43
C ARG A 44 5.99 10.07 0.95
N LYS A 45 4.99 9.85 1.81
CA LYS A 45 3.78 9.07 1.52
C LYS A 45 3.10 9.44 0.20
N GLU A 46 3.14 10.72 -0.17
CA GLU A 46 2.51 11.21 -1.39
C GLU A 46 3.20 10.69 -2.65
N PHE A 47 4.53 10.56 -2.62
CA PHE A 47 5.32 9.98 -3.71
C PHE A 47 5.10 8.47 -3.79
N LEU A 48 5.06 7.79 -2.64
CA LEU A 48 4.73 6.36 -2.58
C LEU A 48 3.35 6.07 -3.15
N ALA A 49 2.35 6.88 -2.80
CA ALA A 49 1.02 6.73 -3.35
C ALA A 49 1.03 6.87 -4.88
N GLN A 50 1.80 7.81 -5.42
CA GLN A 50 1.89 8.03 -6.86
C GLN A 50 2.60 6.87 -7.58
N GLU A 51 3.71 6.37 -7.05
CA GLU A 51 4.44 5.21 -7.59
C GLU A 51 3.58 3.95 -7.58
N VAL A 52 2.87 3.68 -6.48
CA VAL A 52 1.97 2.52 -6.37
C VAL A 52 0.81 2.65 -7.36
N ILE A 53 0.25 3.84 -7.54
CA ILE A 53 -0.81 4.09 -8.53
C ILE A 53 -0.30 3.80 -9.95
N LEU A 54 0.90 4.28 -10.30
CA LEU A 54 1.50 4.03 -11.63
C LEU A 54 1.70 2.53 -11.88
N LEU A 55 2.20 1.79 -10.89
CA LEU A 55 2.38 0.34 -10.98
C LEU A 55 1.05 -0.41 -11.10
N CYS A 56 0.02 0.07 -10.40
CA CYS A 56 -1.32 -0.50 -10.49
C CYS A 56 -1.98 -0.18 -11.83
N GLU A 57 -1.70 0.98 -12.41
CA GLU A 57 -2.19 1.36 -13.74
C GLU A 57 -1.55 0.49 -14.83
N ASP A 58 -0.23 0.26 -14.75
CA ASP A 58 0.51 -0.62 -15.66
C ASP A 58 0.00 -2.06 -15.63
N LYS A 59 -0.26 -2.59 -14.43
CA LYS A 59 -0.85 -3.93 -14.24
C LYS A 59 -2.36 -4.01 -14.49
N CYS A 60 -3.00 -2.90 -14.85
CA CYS A 60 -4.45 -2.82 -15.06
C CYS A 60 -5.26 -3.32 -13.84
N ALA A 61 -4.86 -2.89 -12.64
CA ALA A 61 -5.50 -3.26 -11.38
C ALA A 61 -7.00 -2.97 -11.40
N SER A 62 -7.80 -3.96 -10.99
CA SER A 62 -9.25 -3.84 -10.93
C SER A 62 -9.69 -3.30 -9.57
N LEU A 63 -10.96 -2.92 -9.49
CA LEU A 63 -11.57 -2.44 -8.24
C LEU A 63 -11.60 -3.55 -7.17
N ASP A 64 -11.64 -4.81 -7.59
CA ASP A 64 -11.59 -5.98 -6.70
C ASP A 64 -10.23 -6.08 -5.97
N ASP A 65 -9.12 -5.93 -6.71
CA ASP A 65 -7.77 -5.93 -6.13
C ASP A 65 -7.60 -4.81 -5.10
N MET A 66 -8.21 -3.65 -5.37
CA MET A 66 -8.20 -2.48 -4.51
C MET A 66 -9.05 -2.67 -3.25
N ALA A 67 -10.19 -3.37 -3.36
CA ALA A 67 -11.03 -3.72 -2.22
C ALA A 67 -10.32 -4.70 -1.29
N LEU A 68 -9.52 -5.62 -1.85
CA LEU A 68 -8.65 -6.52 -1.11
C LEU A 68 -7.59 -5.76 -0.32
N LEU A 69 -6.92 -4.79 -0.96
CA LEU A 69 -5.97 -3.90 -0.27
C LEU A 69 -6.65 -3.10 0.86
N ASP A 70 -7.82 -2.50 0.63
CA ASP A 70 -8.58 -1.78 1.67
C ASP A 70 -8.95 -2.68 2.86
N LEU A 71 -9.35 -3.92 2.59
CA LEU A 71 -9.66 -4.91 3.62
C LEU A 71 -8.42 -5.28 4.43
N MET A 72 -7.29 -5.54 3.77
CA MET A 72 -6.02 -5.81 4.44
C MET A 72 -5.58 -4.62 5.30
N CYS A 73 -5.68 -3.40 4.77
CA CYS A 73 -5.37 -2.18 5.53
C CYS A 73 -6.25 -2.00 6.77
N LYS A 74 -7.54 -2.33 6.69
CA LYS A 74 -8.43 -2.31 7.85
C LYS A 74 -8.06 -3.36 8.89
N PHE A 75 -7.72 -4.57 8.44
CA PHE A 75 -7.34 -5.66 9.33
C PHE A 75 -6.04 -5.36 10.08
N TRP A 76 -5.05 -4.83 9.36
CA TRP A 76 -3.78 -4.41 9.93
C TRP A 76 -3.85 -3.14 10.77
N GLY A 77 -4.70 -2.17 10.40
CA GLY A 77 -4.99 -1.03 11.27
C GLY A 77 -5.52 -1.46 12.64
N PHE A 78 -6.32 -2.53 12.68
CA PHE A 78 -6.78 -3.14 13.93
C PHE A 78 -5.63 -3.79 14.72
N LEU A 79 -4.72 -4.48 14.04
CA LEU A 79 -3.52 -5.07 14.64
C LEU A 79 -2.55 -4.01 15.19
N PHE A 80 -2.45 -2.85 14.52
CA PHE A 80 -1.65 -1.71 14.96
C PHE A 80 -2.19 -1.10 16.26
N ILE A 81 -3.51 -0.92 16.38
CA ILE A 81 -4.17 -0.47 17.61
C ILE A 81 -3.91 -1.45 18.77
N LEU A 82 -3.78 -2.75 18.47
CA LEU A 82 -3.48 -3.80 19.45
C LEU A 82 -2.00 -3.90 19.86
N GLY A 83 -1.11 -3.04 19.34
CA GLY A 83 0.20 -2.78 19.95
C GLY A 83 1.43 -3.42 19.29
N PHE A 84 1.36 -3.83 18.02
CA PHE A 84 2.49 -4.49 17.32
C PHE A 84 3.49 -3.54 16.61
N CYS A 85 3.62 -2.29 17.06
CA CYS A 85 4.60 -1.34 16.49
C CYS A 85 6.01 -1.53 17.11
N ALA A 86 6.53 -2.76 17.14
CA ALA A 86 7.77 -3.09 17.84
C ALA A 86 8.71 -4.02 17.06
N GLN A 87 8.87 -3.85 15.75
CA GLN A 87 10.05 -4.35 15.04
C GLN A 87 10.21 -3.56 13.73
N ASN A 88 11.12 -2.59 13.73
CA ASN A 88 11.95 -2.15 12.58
C ASN A 88 12.45 -0.72 12.83
N HIS A 89 13.43 -0.61 13.72
CA HIS A 89 14.38 0.49 13.72
C HIS A 89 15.78 -0.12 13.52
N LEU A 90 16.16 -0.25 12.26
CA LEU A 90 17.55 -0.30 11.80
C LEU A 90 17.73 0.85 10.80
#